data_AF-A0A9W9K468-F1
#
_entry.id   AF-A0A9W9K468-F1
#
_cell.length_a   1.000
_cell.length_b   1.000
_cell.length_c   1.000
_cell.angle_alpha   90.00
_cell.angle_beta   90.00
_cell.angle_gamma   90.00
#
_symmetry.space_group_name_H-M   'P 1'
#
loop_
_entity.id
_entity.type
_entity.pdbx_description
1 polymer ?
#
loop_
_entity_poly.entity_id
_entity_poly.type
_entity_poly.pdbx_seq_one_letter_code
_entity_poly.pdbx_strand_id
1 'polypeptide(L)'
;MAFKYFQWAIALPFLLQLCAAQTYSSCNPTKKTCSADTGLDKYRSSSDFTSGDSAFNDWNTSAGTVSSTSLGAKFSIAKQGDAPTIESNFYIFFGYVEVKLRAANGTGIVSTVVLESDDLDEIDWEQLGAYDNQIQTDYFGKGNTTSYDRATTVSVSSPEETFHTYAVDWTSSKIDWLLDGNVVRTLNYADAVGGSNFPQTPMRIRIGIWAGGDPDNAEGTIE
;
A
#
# COMPACT_ATOMS: atom_id res chain seq x y z
N MET A 1 -47.54 -31.15 2.64
CA MET A 1 -46.72 -30.29 3.52
C MET A 1 -45.32 -30.29 2.96
N ALA A 2 -44.87 -29.18 2.37
CA ALA A 2 -43.53 -29.06 1.81
C ALA A 2 -42.58 -28.51 2.87
N PHE A 3 -41.54 -29.28 3.21
CA PHE A 3 -40.44 -28.83 4.06
C PHE A 3 -39.59 -27.81 3.28
N LYS A 4 -39.54 -26.57 3.76
CA LYS A 4 -38.58 -25.56 3.28
C LYS A 4 -37.28 -25.76 4.06
N TYR A 5 -36.23 -26.21 3.35
CA TYR A 5 -34.87 -26.16 3.86
C TYR A 5 -34.39 -24.71 3.82
N PHE A 6 -34.06 -24.16 4.99
CA PHE A 6 -33.34 -22.90 5.10
C PHE A 6 -31.88 -23.18 4.73
N GLN A 7 -31.47 -22.81 3.51
CA GLN A 7 -30.06 -22.76 3.16
C GLN A 7 -29.46 -21.55 3.87
N TRP A 8 -28.59 -21.81 4.83
CA TRP A 8 -27.69 -20.81 5.38
C TRP A 8 -26.65 -20.52 4.29
N ALA A 9 -26.74 -19.36 3.66
CA ALA A 9 -25.68 -18.87 2.81
C ALA A 9 -24.47 -18.58 3.70
N ILE A 10 -23.45 -19.43 3.60
CA ILE A 10 -22.12 -19.15 4.14
C ILE A 10 -21.59 -18.01 3.29
N ALA A 11 -21.55 -16.79 3.84
CA ALA A 11 -20.82 -15.70 3.23
C ALA A 11 -19.34 -16.08 3.26
N LEU A 12 -18.79 -16.49 2.12
CA LEU A 12 -17.35 -16.54 1.95
C LEU A 12 -16.83 -15.10 2.08
N PRO A 13 -15.85 -14.82 2.94
CA PRO A 13 -15.13 -13.56 2.87
C PRO A 13 -14.39 -13.54 1.53
N PHE A 14 -14.93 -12.82 0.56
CA PHE A 14 -14.16 -12.45 -0.63
C PHE A 14 -13.05 -11.52 -0.14
N LEU A 15 -11.81 -12.02 -0.18
CA LEU A 15 -10.62 -11.19 -0.03
C LEU A 15 -10.55 -10.30 -1.27
N LEU A 16 -11.11 -9.09 -1.17
CA LEU A 16 -10.92 -8.03 -2.14
C LEU A 16 -9.42 -7.72 -2.20
N GLN A 17 -8.78 -7.91 -3.35
CA GLN A 17 -7.36 -7.66 -3.56
C GLN A 17 -7.20 -6.53 -4.57
N LEU A 18 -6.70 -5.39 -4.09
CA LEU A 18 -6.88 -4.08 -4.73
C LEU A 18 -5.57 -3.48 -5.27
N CYS A 19 -4.41 -4.07 -4.97
CA CYS A 19 -3.09 -3.46 -5.25
C CYS A 19 -2.78 -3.19 -6.73
N ALA A 20 -3.30 -4.00 -7.66
CA ALA A 20 -2.86 -3.93 -9.07
C ALA A 20 -3.23 -2.62 -9.80
N ALA A 21 -4.16 -1.82 -9.28
CA ALA A 21 -4.66 -0.63 -9.97
C ALA A 21 -3.78 0.62 -9.76
N GLN A 22 -2.89 0.65 -8.76
CA GLN A 22 -2.16 1.87 -8.39
C GLN A 22 -0.70 1.93 -8.86
N THR A 23 -0.13 0.78 -9.21
CA THR A 23 1.29 0.68 -9.56
C THR A 23 1.54 0.95 -11.03
N TYR A 24 2.51 1.81 -11.32
CA TYR A 24 2.94 2.07 -12.68
C TYR A 24 4.43 2.40 -12.72
N SER A 25 5.03 2.08 -13.87
CA SER A 25 6.41 2.44 -14.15
C SER A 25 6.51 3.12 -15.52
N SER A 26 7.09 4.32 -15.53
CA SER A 26 7.39 5.05 -16.76
C SER A 26 8.55 4.40 -17.54
N CYS A 27 9.43 3.71 -16.82
CA CYS A 27 10.56 2.99 -17.37
C CYS A 27 10.82 1.70 -16.62
N ASN A 28 10.40 0.55 -17.19
CA ASN A 28 10.68 -0.74 -16.59
C ASN A 28 12.07 -1.28 -17.03
N PRO A 29 13.04 -1.43 -16.11
CA PRO A 29 14.41 -1.84 -16.43
C PRO A 29 14.53 -3.30 -16.88
N THR A 30 13.50 -4.13 -16.67
CA THR A 30 13.46 -5.51 -17.22
C THR A 30 13.15 -5.54 -18.72
N LYS A 31 12.70 -4.41 -19.29
CA LYS A 31 12.27 -4.30 -20.70
C LYS A 31 13.16 -3.38 -21.54
N LYS A 32 13.79 -2.37 -20.93
CA LYS A 32 14.61 -1.36 -21.60
C LYS A 32 15.64 -0.76 -20.65
N THR A 33 16.63 -0.06 -21.20
CA THR A 33 17.55 0.75 -20.39
C THR A 33 16.82 1.98 -19.84
N CYS A 34 16.95 2.22 -18.54
CA CYS A 34 16.35 3.34 -17.83
C CYS A 34 17.42 4.28 -17.26
N SER A 35 17.02 5.52 -16.98
CA SER A 35 17.84 6.42 -16.17
C SER A 35 18.00 5.83 -14.77
N ALA A 36 19.09 6.19 -14.09
CA ALA A 36 19.29 5.77 -12.70
C ALA A 36 18.27 6.46 -11.78
N ASP A 37 17.77 5.71 -10.80
CA ASP A 37 16.92 6.23 -9.74
C ASP A 37 17.71 7.18 -8.84
N THR A 38 17.05 8.24 -8.37
CA THR A 38 17.60 9.10 -7.31
C THR A 38 17.57 8.32 -6.00
N GLY A 39 18.72 7.90 -5.48
CA GLY A 39 18.80 7.24 -4.18
C GLY A 39 18.73 8.21 -3.00
N LEU A 40 18.22 7.74 -1.86
CA LEU A 40 18.35 8.46 -0.60
C LEU A 40 19.83 8.53 -0.21
N ASP A 41 20.38 9.74 -0.13
CA ASP A 41 21.80 10.00 0.14
C ASP A 41 22.14 10.04 1.64
N LYS A 42 21.21 9.65 2.51
CA LYS A 42 21.31 9.70 3.97
C LYS A 42 20.90 8.38 4.58
N TYR A 43 21.43 8.08 5.76
CA TYR A 43 21.05 6.89 6.53
C TYR A 43 19.61 6.95 7.06
N ARG A 44 19.10 8.15 7.37
CA ARG A 44 17.74 8.37 7.86
C ARG A 44 17.14 9.60 7.20
N SER A 45 15.85 9.52 6.91
CA SER A 45 15.00 10.64 6.53
C SER A 45 13.69 10.57 7.32
N SER A 46 13.09 11.72 7.59
CA SER A 46 11.83 11.82 8.33
C SER A 46 11.07 13.07 7.91
N SER A 47 9.78 12.93 7.66
CA SER A 47 8.86 14.04 7.38
C SER A 47 7.82 14.13 8.47
N ASP A 48 7.81 15.24 9.21
CA ASP A 48 6.73 15.56 10.15
C ASP A 48 5.66 16.37 9.43
N PHE A 49 4.64 15.71 8.89
CA PHE A 49 3.59 16.38 8.13
C PHE A 49 2.73 17.36 8.95
N THR A 50 2.90 17.42 10.27
CA THR A 50 2.26 18.43 11.12
C THR A 50 2.98 19.77 11.10
N SER A 51 4.19 19.84 10.55
CA SER A 51 5.03 21.04 10.50
C SER A 51 4.69 22.02 9.37
N GLY A 52 3.63 21.75 8.60
CA GLY A 52 3.25 22.56 7.43
C GLY A 52 3.92 22.13 6.13
N ASP A 53 3.90 23.02 5.13
CA ASP A 53 4.27 22.70 3.75
C ASP A 53 5.72 22.22 3.57
N SER A 54 6.63 22.63 4.46
CA SER A 54 8.04 22.19 4.42
C SER A 54 8.22 20.69 4.60
N ALA A 55 7.24 20.00 5.19
CA ALA A 55 7.27 18.54 5.35
C ALA A 55 7.23 17.78 4.01
N PHE A 56 6.75 18.43 2.95
CA PHE A 56 6.64 17.86 1.60
C PHE A 56 7.87 18.11 0.73
N ASN A 57 8.93 18.76 1.21
CA ASN A 57 10.10 19.08 0.39
C ASN A 57 10.77 17.86 -0.27
N ASP A 58 10.69 16.70 0.37
CA ASP A 58 11.23 15.44 -0.14
C ASP A 58 10.16 14.56 -0.84
N TRP A 59 9.01 15.16 -1.17
CA TRP A 59 7.86 14.47 -1.76
C TRP A 59 7.33 15.21 -2.99
N ASN A 60 6.86 14.44 -3.98
CA ASN A 60 6.07 14.95 -5.09
C ASN A 60 4.61 14.54 -4.91
N THR A 61 3.67 15.44 -5.24
CA THR A 61 2.26 15.07 -5.38
C THR A 61 2.03 14.52 -6.78
N SER A 62 1.92 13.21 -6.92
CA SER A 62 1.76 12.53 -8.22
C SER A 62 0.32 12.58 -8.74
N ALA A 63 -0.66 12.76 -7.84
CA ALA A 63 -2.06 12.87 -8.20
C ALA A 63 -2.86 13.67 -7.14
N GLY A 64 -3.94 14.32 -7.58
CA GLY A 64 -4.85 15.06 -6.72
C GLY A 64 -4.20 16.25 -6.00
N THR A 65 -4.63 16.51 -4.77
CA THR A 65 -4.08 17.56 -3.91
C THR A 65 -3.97 17.03 -2.49
N VAL A 66 -2.82 17.27 -1.87
CA VAL A 66 -2.54 16.90 -0.49
C VAL A 66 -2.11 18.16 0.24
N SER A 67 -2.76 18.43 1.38
CA SER A 67 -2.49 19.62 2.18
C SER A 67 -2.03 19.23 3.58
N SER A 68 -1.18 20.05 4.19
CA SER A 68 -0.86 19.90 5.61
C SER A 68 -2.02 20.41 6.48
N THR A 69 -2.24 19.71 7.59
CA THR A 69 -3.17 20.09 8.66
C THR A 69 -2.48 19.91 10.00
N SER A 70 -3.14 20.30 11.10
CA SER A 70 -2.64 20.02 12.46
C SER A 70 -2.52 18.52 12.78
N LEU A 71 -3.12 17.64 11.97
CA LEU A 71 -3.03 16.19 12.11
C LEU A 71 -2.05 15.54 11.12
N GLY A 72 -1.42 16.33 10.24
CA GLY A 72 -0.54 15.81 9.19
C GLY A 72 -1.09 16.04 7.78
N ALA A 73 -0.53 15.29 6.83
CA ALA A 73 -0.94 15.31 5.43
C ALA A 73 -2.37 14.78 5.29
N LYS A 74 -3.25 15.56 4.65
CA LYS A 74 -4.64 15.22 4.43
C LYS A 74 -4.86 14.81 2.98
N PHE A 75 -5.35 13.59 2.82
CA PHE A 75 -5.82 13.02 1.57
C PHE A 75 -7.35 13.02 1.59
N SER A 76 -8.03 13.36 0.50
CA SER A 76 -9.50 13.43 0.46
C SER A 76 -10.06 13.05 -0.90
N ILE A 77 -11.10 12.22 -0.87
CA ILE A 77 -11.91 11.87 -2.04
C ILE A 77 -13.23 12.61 -1.90
N ALA A 78 -13.54 13.47 -2.86
CA ALA A 78 -14.80 14.21 -2.92
C ALA A 78 -15.69 13.72 -4.06
N LYS A 79 -15.10 13.15 -5.10
CA LYS A 79 -15.80 12.67 -6.30
C LYS A 79 -15.06 11.52 -6.97
N GLN A 80 -15.73 10.88 -7.92
CA GLN A 80 -15.17 9.86 -8.80
C GLN A 80 -13.86 10.34 -9.45
N GLY A 81 -12.87 9.45 -9.55
CA GLY A 81 -11.54 9.74 -10.10
C GLY A 81 -10.58 10.51 -9.17
N ASP A 82 -11.01 10.94 -7.97
CA ASP A 82 -10.07 11.48 -6.99
C ASP A 82 -9.17 10.36 -6.44
N ALA A 83 -7.86 10.51 -6.60
CA ALA A 83 -6.85 9.59 -6.08
C ALA A 83 -5.61 10.34 -5.55
N PRO A 84 -5.75 11.22 -4.55
CA PRO A 84 -4.65 12.03 -4.07
C PRO A 84 -3.50 11.14 -3.56
N THR A 85 -2.30 11.40 -4.07
CA THR A 85 -1.11 10.56 -3.83
C THR A 85 0.13 11.42 -3.73
N ILE A 86 0.98 11.15 -2.74
CA ILE A 86 2.36 11.65 -2.67
C ILE A 86 3.34 10.50 -2.85
N GLU A 87 4.51 10.81 -3.40
CA GLU A 87 5.61 9.86 -3.54
C GLU A 87 6.95 10.52 -3.18
N SER A 88 7.88 9.75 -2.61
CA SER A 88 9.19 10.26 -2.23
C SER A 88 10.01 10.65 -3.47
N ASN A 89 10.78 11.72 -3.36
CA ASN A 89 11.73 12.17 -4.41
C ASN A 89 12.93 11.24 -4.58
N PHE A 90 13.04 10.22 -3.74
CA PHE A 90 14.13 9.29 -3.66
C PHE A 90 13.63 7.86 -3.55
N TYR A 91 14.52 6.93 -3.86
CA TYR A 91 14.37 5.50 -3.67
C TYR A 91 15.26 5.06 -2.51
N ILE A 92 14.80 4.06 -1.76
CA ILE A 92 15.60 3.32 -0.78
C ILE A 92 15.92 1.94 -1.33
N PHE A 93 17.00 1.33 -0.85
CA PHE A 93 17.33 -0.04 -1.23
C PHE A 93 17.58 -0.87 0.03
N PHE A 94 16.56 -1.62 0.42
CA PHE A 94 16.40 -2.18 1.77
C PHE A 94 16.31 -1.08 2.85
N GLY A 95 15.98 -1.49 4.08
CA GLY A 95 15.88 -0.61 5.24
C GLY A 95 14.53 -0.70 5.93
N TYR A 96 14.21 0.35 6.68
CA TYR A 96 13.00 0.43 7.50
C TYR A 96 12.19 1.66 7.08
N VAL A 97 10.92 1.43 6.71
CA VAL A 97 9.95 2.49 6.40
C VAL A 97 8.84 2.42 7.42
N GLU A 98 8.48 3.57 8.00
CA GLU A 98 7.41 3.67 9.00
C GLU A 98 6.54 4.88 8.71
N VAL A 99 5.23 4.68 8.76
CA VAL A 99 4.22 5.72 8.52
C VAL A 99 3.21 5.66 9.65
N LYS A 100 3.02 6.80 10.32
CA LYS A 100 1.92 6.98 11.27
C LYS A 100 0.70 7.49 10.54
N LEU A 101 -0.33 6.64 10.42
CA LEU A 101 -1.48 6.87 9.57
C LEU A 101 -2.79 6.57 10.32
N ARG A 102 -3.80 7.39 10.06
CA ARG A 102 -5.20 7.09 10.31
C ARG A 102 -5.90 7.02 8.96
N ALA A 103 -6.50 5.88 8.65
CA ALA A 103 -7.06 5.61 7.35
C ALA A 103 -8.31 6.46 7.06
N ALA A 104 -8.63 6.61 5.78
CA ALA A 104 -9.89 7.18 5.36
C ALA A 104 -11.05 6.21 5.63
N ASN A 105 -12.19 6.75 6.04
CA ASN A 105 -13.43 6.00 6.16
C ASN A 105 -14.20 5.97 4.84
N GLY A 106 -15.15 5.04 4.75
CA GLY A 106 -16.10 4.98 3.63
C GLY A 106 -15.99 3.69 2.84
N THR A 107 -17.15 3.14 2.48
CA THR A 107 -17.23 1.92 1.68
C THR A 107 -16.54 2.11 0.34
N GLY A 108 -15.62 1.21 0.02
CA GLY A 108 -14.86 1.25 -1.24
C GLY A 108 -13.72 2.26 -1.26
N ILE A 109 -13.46 2.99 -0.18
CA ILE A 109 -12.29 3.85 -0.06
C ILE A 109 -11.11 3.03 0.45
N VAL A 110 -9.98 3.13 -0.24
CA VAL A 110 -8.75 2.42 0.09
C VAL A 110 -7.71 3.44 0.51
N SER A 111 -7.03 3.21 1.63
CA SER A 111 -5.83 3.97 2.04
C SER A 111 -4.60 3.10 1.91
N THR A 112 -3.57 3.59 1.23
CA THR A 112 -2.39 2.80 0.88
C THR A 112 -1.09 3.45 1.35
N VAL A 113 -0.17 2.59 1.80
CA VAL A 113 1.27 2.90 1.92
C VAL A 113 1.99 1.85 1.10
N VAL A 114 2.65 2.26 0.02
CA VAL A 114 3.26 1.37 -0.97
C VAL A 114 4.74 1.70 -1.10
N LEU A 115 5.60 0.69 -0.99
CA LEU A 115 6.96 0.75 -1.51
C LEU A 115 6.92 0.15 -2.91
N GLU A 116 7.34 0.90 -3.92
CA GLU A 116 7.24 0.48 -5.32
C GLU A 116 8.55 0.76 -6.08
N SER A 117 9.02 -0.21 -6.84
CA SER A 117 10.19 -0.06 -7.73
C SER A 117 9.78 0.24 -9.17
N ASP A 118 10.75 0.68 -9.97
CA ASP A 118 10.55 0.88 -11.40
C ASP A 118 10.38 -0.44 -12.18
N ASP A 119 10.75 -1.59 -11.62
CA ASP A 119 10.41 -2.90 -12.20
C ASP A 119 9.12 -3.54 -11.67
N LEU A 120 8.40 -2.85 -10.78
CA LEU A 120 7.16 -3.29 -10.13
C LEU A 120 7.36 -4.40 -9.09
N ASP A 121 8.51 -4.43 -8.44
CA ASP A 121 8.58 -4.98 -7.08
C ASP A 121 7.79 -4.04 -6.15
N GLU A 122 6.99 -4.62 -5.25
CA GLU A 122 6.02 -3.89 -4.44
C GLU A 122 5.91 -4.50 -3.03
N ILE A 123 5.75 -3.64 -2.01
CA ILE A 123 5.37 -4.00 -0.64
C ILE A 123 4.34 -2.99 -0.17
N ASP A 124 3.18 -3.44 0.30
CA ASP A 124 2.10 -2.53 0.67
C ASP A 124 1.45 -2.81 2.03
N TRP A 125 0.80 -1.76 2.53
CA TRP A 125 -0.28 -1.78 3.49
C TRP A 125 -1.52 -1.19 2.83
N GLU A 126 -2.64 -1.91 2.89
CA GLU A 126 -3.92 -1.45 2.33
C GLU A 126 -5.04 -1.52 3.36
N GLN A 127 -5.59 -0.36 3.73
CA GLN A 127 -6.78 -0.27 4.55
C GLN A 127 -8.02 -0.07 3.67
N LEU A 128 -8.98 -0.97 3.84
CA LEU A 128 -10.31 -0.85 3.25
C LEU A 128 -11.23 -0.16 4.25
N GLY A 129 -11.71 1.04 3.91
CA GLY A 129 -12.55 1.88 4.77
C GLY A 129 -13.93 1.30 5.12
N ALA A 130 -14.26 0.11 4.59
CA ALA A 130 -15.43 -0.67 4.95
C ALA A 130 -15.22 -1.57 6.19
N TYR A 131 -13.97 -1.79 6.62
CA TYR A 131 -13.63 -2.65 7.74
C TYR A 131 -12.92 -1.86 8.85
N ASP A 132 -13.36 -2.05 10.08
CA ASP A 132 -12.91 -1.32 11.28
C ASP A 132 -12.00 -2.18 12.19
N ASN A 133 -11.69 -3.41 11.78
CA ASN A 133 -11.03 -4.40 12.63
C ASN A 133 -9.86 -5.13 11.94
N GLN A 134 -9.48 -4.70 10.74
CA GLN A 134 -8.49 -5.37 9.92
C GLN A 134 -7.84 -4.44 8.88
N ILE A 135 -6.63 -4.80 8.48
CA ILE A 135 -5.86 -4.18 7.38
C ILE A 135 -5.19 -5.28 6.55
N GLN A 136 -4.96 -5.02 5.27
CA GLN A 136 -4.23 -5.94 4.39
C GLN A 136 -2.76 -5.57 4.26
N THR A 137 -1.96 -6.59 4.04
CA THR A 137 -0.57 -6.53 3.61
C THR A 137 -0.46 -7.31 2.32
N ASP A 138 0.28 -6.83 1.33
CA ASP A 138 0.53 -7.53 0.08
C ASP A 138 1.94 -7.22 -0.44
N TYR A 139 2.37 -7.97 -1.45
CA TYR A 139 3.64 -7.79 -2.13
C TYR A 139 3.56 -8.28 -3.58
N PHE A 140 4.24 -7.60 -4.49
CA PHE A 140 4.39 -8.01 -5.89
C PHE A 140 5.87 -8.12 -6.23
N GLY A 141 6.20 -9.07 -7.10
CA GLY A 141 7.55 -9.21 -7.63
C GLY A 141 7.53 -8.98 -9.13
N LYS A 142 8.23 -7.96 -9.61
CA LYS A 142 8.35 -7.62 -11.05
C LYS A 142 7.00 -7.48 -11.77
N GLY A 143 5.98 -7.01 -11.06
CA GLY A 143 4.61 -6.84 -11.57
C GLY A 143 3.91 -8.17 -11.89
N ASN A 144 4.36 -9.27 -11.29
CA ASN A 144 3.79 -10.59 -11.52
C ASN A 144 2.43 -10.74 -10.81
N THR A 145 1.35 -10.67 -11.58
CA THR A 145 -0.05 -10.83 -11.14
C THR A 145 -0.64 -12.21 -11.42
N THR A 146 0.21 -13.22 -11.72
CA THR A 146 -0.27 -14.57 -12.09
C THR A 146 -0.93 -15.33 -10.93
N SER A 147 -0.69 -14.91 -9.68
CA SER A 147 -1.39 -15.40 -8.50
C SER A 147 -1.94 -14.25 -7.66
N TYR A 148 -2.99 -14.58 -6.92
CA TYR A 148 -3.76 -13.71 -6.03
C TYR A 148 -3.75 -14.28 -4.60
N ASP A 149 -2.64 -14.90 -4.19
CA ASP A 149 -2.45 -15.53 -2.87
C ASP A 149 -1.47 -14.75 -1.98
N ARG A 150 -1.11 -13.54 -2.41
CA ARG A 150 -0.06 -12.73 -1.78
C ARG A 150 -0.62 -11.79 -0.71
N ALA A 151 -1.88 -11.36 -0.82
CA ALA A 151 -2.50 -10.56 0.23
C ALA A 151 -2.73 -11.38 1.50
N THR A 152 -2.49 -10.77 2.66
CA THR A 152 -2.82 -11.33 3.97
C THR A 152 -3.43 -10.24 4.84
N THR A 153 -4.58 -10.57 5.44
CA THR A 153 -5.26 -9.69 6.39
C THR A 153 -4.74 -9.91 7.81
N VAL A 154 -4.45 -8.82 8.50
CA VAL A 154 -4.04 -8.80 9.91
C VAL A 154 -5.01 -7.93 10.72
N SER A 155 -5.15 -8.22 12.01
CA SER A 155 -6.06 -7.48 12.88
C SER A 155 -5.47 -6.13 13.30
N VAL A 156 -6.28 -5.07 13.20
CA VAL A 156 -6.01 -3.72 13.72
C VAL A 156 -7.34 -3.14 14.21
N SER A 157 -7.37 -2.47 15.35
CA SER A 157 -8.63 -1.91 15.88
C SER A 157 -8.82 -0.46 15.44
N SER A 158 -9.96 -0.16 14.81
CA SER A 158 -10.40 1.19 14.45
C SER A 158 -9.38 1.99 13.61
N PRO A 159 -8.81 1.42 12.53
CA PRO A 159 -7.76 2.07 11.72
C PRO A 159 -8.20 3.41 11.09
N GLU A 160 -9.51 3.62 10.93
CA GLU A 160 -10.13 4.85 10.43
C GLU A 160 -10.39 5.91 11.52
N GLU A 161 -10.40 5.53 12.80
CA GLU A 161 -10.67 6.43 13.93
C GLU A 161 -9.38 6.85 14.65
N THR A 162 -8.42 5.93 14.75
CA THR A 162 -7.15 6.13 15.48
C THR A 162 -5.93 6.08 14.58
N PHE A 163 -4.89 6.81 14.97
CA PHE A 163 -3.59 6.70 14.31
C PHE A 163 -2.88 5.45 14.80
N HIS A 164 -2.43 4.63 13.85
CA HIS A 164 -1.53 3.51 14.06
C HIS A 164 -0.21 3.77 13.37
N THR A 165 0.83 3.07 13.80
CA THR A 165 2.13 3.06 13.15
C THR A 165 2.24 1.79 12.31
N TYR A 166 2.32 1.97 10.99
CA TYR A 166 2.52 0.90 10.02
C TYR A 166 3.95 0.95 9.51
N ALA A 167 4.68 -0.15 9.62
CA ALA A 167 6.06 -0.21 9.19
C ALA A 167 6.38 -1.46 8.38
N VAL A 168 7.46 -1.36 7.63
CA VAL A 168 8.07 -2.43 6.85
C VAL A 168 9.57 -2.44 7.17
N ASP A 169 10.06 -3.55 7.71
CA ASP A 169 11.49 -3.86 7.80
C ASP A 169 11.85 -4.77 6.62
N TRP A 170 12.52 -4.20 5.62
CA TRP A 170 12.82 -4.86 4.35
C TRP A 170 14.31 -5.11 4.24
N THR A 171 14.68 -6.38 4.19
CA THR A 171 16.06 -6.85 4.00
C THR A 171 16.14 -7.72 2.76
N SER A 172 17.36 -8.07 2.33
CA SER A 172 17.55 -9.04 1.25
C SER A 172 17.09 -10.47 1.58
N SER A 173 16.82 -10.76 2.86
CA SER A 173 16.47 -12.11 3.34
C SER A 173 14.99 -12.27 3.69
N LYS A 174 14.34 -11.17 4.09
CA LYS A 174 12.94 -11.16 4.53
C LYS A 174 12.35 -9.76 4.52
N ILE A 175 11.03 -9.71 4.52
CA ILE A 175 10.22 -8.52 4.77
C ILE A 175 9.38 -8.81 6.02
N ASP A 176 9.49 -7.96 7.03
CA ASP A 176 8.57 -7.95 8.17
C ASP A 176 7.64 -6.75 8.07
N TRP A 177 6.33 -6.98 8.19
CA TRP A 177 5.33 -5.94 8.40
C TRP A 177 5.11 -5.79 9.89
N LEU A 178 5.19 -4.55 10.38
CA LEU A 178 5.00 -4.22 11.79
C LEU A 178 3.80 -3.28 11.96
N LEU A 179 2.94 -3.61 12.92
CA LEU A 179 1.82 -2.78 13.37
C LEU A 179 2.07 -2.37 14.82
N ASP A 180 2.12 -1.07 15.07
CA ASP A 180 2.40 -0.48 16.39
C ASP A 180 3.65 -1.09 17.06
N GLY A 181 4.68 -1.33 16.25
CA GLY A 181 5.97 -1.90 16.67
C GLY A 181 6.00 -3.43 16.82
N ASN A 182 4.90 -4.13 16.57
CA ASN A 182 4.83 -5.59 16.63
C ASN A 182 4.84 -6.20 15.23
N VAL A 183 5.70 -7.19 14.98
CA VAL A 183 5.67 -7.95 13.72
C VAL A 183 4.36 -8.72 13.62
N VAL A 184 3.60 -8.47 12.56
CA VAL A 184 2.31 -9.13 12.29
C VAL A 184 2.35 -10.05 11.06
N ARG A 185 3.36 -9.88 10.20
CA ARG A 185 3.63 -10.76 9.06
C ARG A 185 5.11 -10.77 8.74
N THR A 186 5.62 -11.93 8.35
CA THR A 186 6.96 -12.12 7.77
C THR A 186 6.83 -12.82 6.43
N LEU A 187 7.53 -12.32 5.42
CA LEU A 187 7.77 -13.00 4.15
C LEU A 187 9.27 -13.28 4.03
N ASN A 188 9.68 -14.55 4.03
CA ASN A 188 11.08 -14.88 3.75
C ASN A 188 11.32 -14.87 2.23
N TYR A 189 12.56 -14.59 1.83
CA TYR A 189 12.97 -14.61 0.42
C TYR A 189 12.51 -15.87 -0.33
N ALA A 190 12.72 -17.05 0.28
CA ALA A 190 12.37 -18.33 -0.33
C ALA A 190 10.86 -18.56 -0.49
N ASP A 191 10.03 -17.91 0.32
CA ASP A 191 8.56 -18.06 0.29
C ASP A 191 7.97 -17.31 -0.93
N ALA A 192 8.67 -16.30 -1.44
CA ALA A 192 8.28 -15.53 -2.62
C ALA A 192 8.69 -16.23 -3.93
N VAL A 193 8.13 -17.42 -4.17
CA VAL A 193 8.40 -18.26 -5.35
C VAL A 193 9.90 -18.58 -5.48
N GLY A 194 10.51 -19.05 -4.38
CA GLY A 194 11.95 -19.33 -4.35
C GLY A 194 12.82 -18.07 -4.53
N GLY A 195 12.25 -16.88 -4.32
CA GLY A 195 12.93 -15.59 -4.44
C GLY A 195 12.72 -14.85 -5.75
N SER A 196 12.11 -15.47 -6.77
CA SER A 196 11.89 -14.80 -8.06
C SER A 196 10.90 -13.63 -7.95
N ASN A 197 9.94 -13.74 -7.03
CA ASN A 197 8.94 -12.71 -6.75
C ASN A 197 9.26 -11.92 -5.47
N PHE A 198 10.43 -12.09 -4.85
CA PHE A 198 10.78 -11.30 -3.66
C PHE A 198 11.13 -9.87 -4.06
N PRO A 199 10.53 -8.83 -3.43
CA PRO A 199 10.91 -7.44 -3.64
C PRO A 199 12.38 -7.20 -3.29
N GLN A 200 13.18 -6.81 -4.29
CA GLN A 200 14.64 -6.77 -4.17
C GLN A 200 15.31 -5.72 -5.07
N THR A 201 14.55 -4.74 -5.55
CA THR A 201 15.04 -3.59 -6.30
C THR A 201 14.71 -2.29 -5.57
N PRO A 202 15.45 -1.18 -5.78
CA PRO A 202 15.19 0.07 -5.08
C PRO A 202 13.73 0.51 -5.23
N MET A 203 13.14 0.99 -4.13
CA MET A 203 11.73 1.39 -4.09
C MET A 203 11.56 2.82 -3.58
N ARG A 204 10.65 3.56 -4.21
CA ARG A 204 10.12 4.82 -3.68
C ARG A 204 8.95 4.53 -2.74
N ILE A 205 8.66 5.44 -1.82
CA ILE A 205 7.52 5.35 -0.92
C ILE A 205 6.36 6.16 -1.52
N ARG A 206 5.18 5.57 -1.61
CA ARG A 206 3.94 6.21 -2.10
C ARG A 206 2.88 6.11 -1.01
N ILE A 207 2.17 7.21 -0.76
CA ILE A 207 1.09 7.28 0.23
C ILE A 207 -0.10 7.93 -0.46
N GLY A 208 -1.26 7.31 -0.38
CA GLY A 208 -2.45 7.84 -1.03
C GLY A 208 -3.75 7.24 -0.54
N ILE A 209 -4.85 7.76 -1.08
CA ILE A 209 -6.17 7.14 -0.98
C ILE A 209 -6.84 7.17 -2.35
N TRP A 210 -7.74 6.21 -2.60
CA TRP A 210 -8.47 6.09 -3.85
C TRP A 210 -9.78 5.32 -3.64
N ALA A 211 -10.68 5.36 -4.62
CA ALA A 211 -11.92 4.61 -4.60
C ALA A 211 -11.75 3.28 -5.36
N GLY A 212 -11.61 2.16 -4.64
CA GLY A 212 -11.50 0.82 -5.21
C GLY A 212 -12.74 0.39 -5.98
N GLY A 213 -13.93 0.79 -5.50
CA GLY A 213 -15.21 0.54 -6.15
C GLY A 213 -15.56 1.50 -7.30
N ASP A 214 -14.61 2.31 -7.79
CA ASP A 214 -14.83 3.16 -8.96
C ASP A 214 -15.02 2.28 -10.22
N PRO A 215 -16.14 2.39 -10.96
CA PRO A 215 -16.41 1.52 -12.11
C PRO A 215 -15.40 1.63 -13.26
N ASP A 216 -14.56 2.66 -13.26
CA ASP A 216 -13.50 2.84 -14.25
C ASP A 216 -12.20 2.08 -13.91
N ASN A 217 -12.12 1.42 -12.75
CA ASN A 217 -11.00 0.56 -12.37
C ASN A 217 -11.00 -0.77 -13.17
N ALA A 218 -9.91 -1.54 -13.05
CA ALA A 218 -9.79 -2.83 -13.73
C ALA A 218 -10.71 -3.91 -13.12
N GLU A 219 -11.13 -4.87 -13.94
CA GLU A 219 -11.80 -6.10 -13.48
C GLU A 219 -10.87 -6.85 -12.50
N GLY A 220 -11.39 -7.26 -11.35
CA GLY A 220 -10.62 -7.75 -10.19
C GLY A 220 -10.31 -6.69 -9.12
N THR A 221 -10.44 -5.40 -9.45
CA THR A 221 -10.34 -4.29 -8.47
C THR A 221 -11.73 -3.85 -7.95
N ILE A 222 -12.78 -3.96 -8.77
CA ILE A 222 -14.13 -3.43 -8.48
C ILE A 222 -15.05 -4.44 -7.76
N GLU A 223 -14.58 -5.65 -7.46
CA GLU A 223 -15.43 -6.75 -6.97
C GLU A 223 -15.96 -6.56 -5.54
#